data_AF-A0A1D1ZSY4-F1
#
_entry.id   AF-A0A1D1ZSY4-F1
#
_cell.length_a   1.000
_cell.length_b   1.000
_cell.length_c   1.000
_cell.angle_alpha   90.00
_cell.angle_beta   90.00
_cell.angle_gamma   90.00
#
_symmetry.space_group_name_H-M   'P 1'
#
loop_
_entity.id
_entity.type
_entity.pdbx_description
1 polymer ?
#
loop_
_entity_poly.entity_id
_entity_poly.type
_entity_poly.pdbx_seq_one_letter_code
_entity_poly.pdbx_strand_id
1 'polypeptide(L)'
;MAARPVVRKALGLGGHGSGLQQAVEHGKSTLFFREVCRTLPWVVHNYKLEELTTVSQLRRNVNQLFRRFEEVKTPEAVDLLIYKGREELEMIIMQHKQRHHLIDKYVGLPATTEPKPKPGNLSPFLAQFYLSN
;
A
#
# COMPACT_ATOMS: atom_id res chain seq x y z
N MET A 1 -7.71 41.42 -43.81
CA MET A 1 -8.28 41.27 -42.45
C MET A 1 -9.65 40.61 -42.57
N ALA A 2 -9.77 39.33 -42.21
CA ALA A 2 -11.06 38.66 -42.04
C ALA A 2 -10.90 37.63 -40.91
N ALA A 3 -11.57 37.88 -39.80
CA ALA A 3 -11.52 37.05 -38.60
C ALA A 3 -12.33 35.77 -38.80
N ARG A 4 -11.74 34.61 -38.46
CA ARG A 4 -12.45 33.31 -38.44
C ARG A 4 -13.22 33.19 -37.12
N PRO A 5 -14.47 32.71 -37.11
CA PRO A 5 -15.22 32.54 -35.87
C PRO A 5 -14.67 31.34 -35.09
N VAL A 6 -14.28 31.58 -33.83
CA VAL A 6 -13.92 30.53 -32.88
C VAL A 6 -15.22 29.88 -32.41
N VAL A 7 -15.49 28.67 -32.89
CA VAL A 7 -16.59 27.83 -32.39
C VAL A 7 -16.22 27.40 -30.97
N ARG A 8 -16.73 28.14 -29.97
CA ARG A 8 -16.74 27.71 -28.57
C ARG A 8 -17.74 26.57 -28.44
N LYS A 9 -17.27 25.32 -28.49
CA LYS A 9 -18.07 24.17 -28.09
C LYS A 9 -18.20 24.17 -26.57
N ALA A 10 -19.21 24.89 -26.08
CA ALA A 10 -19.76 24.66 -24.76
C ALA A 10 -20.59 23.36 -24.77
N LEU A 11 -20.69 22.75 -23.58
CA LEU A 11 -21.46 21.55 -23.22
C LEU A 11 -20.83 20.17 -23.51
N GLY A 12 -20.16 19.68 -22.47
CA GLY A 12 -20.10 18.28 -22.06
C GLY A 12 -20.22 18.19 -20.54
N LEU A 13 -21.28 18.78 -19.97
CA LEU A 13 -21.64 18.64 -18.56
C LEU A 13 -22.21 17.24 -18.35
N GLY A 14 -21.41 16.37 -17.72
CA GLY A 14 -21.82 15.03 -17.31
C GLY A 14 -20.63 14.07 -17.30
N GLY A 15 -19.94 13.93 -16.16
CA GLY A 15 -19.06 12.78 -15.90
C GLY A 15 -17.54 13.02 -15.72
N HIS A 16 -17.06 14.25 -15.59
CA HIS A 16 -15.60 14.54 -15.56
C HIS A 16 -14.97 14.69 -14.16
N GLY A 17 -15.74 14.62 -13.06
CA GLY A 17 -15.21 14.84 -11.71
C GLY A 17 -14.42 13.64 -11.14
N SER A 18 -14.84 12.41 -11.44
CA SER A 18 -14.30 11.20 -10.79
C SER A 18 -12.86 10.87 -11.20
N GLY A 19 -12.51 11.05 -12.48
CA GLY A 19 -11.15 10.75 -12.98
C GLY A 19 -10.09 11.72 -12.47
N LEU A 20 -10.43 13.01 -12.42
CA LEU A 20 -9.56 14.04 -11.82
C LEU A 20 -9.38 13.80 -10.32
N GLN A 21 -10.46 13.47 -9.60
CA GLN A 21 -10.40 13.13 -8.17
C GLN A 21 -9.50 11.91 -7.94
N GLN A 22 -9.71 10.82 -8.69
CA GLN A 22 -8.89 9.61 -8.59
C GLN A 22 -7.40 9.90 -8.86
N ALA A 23 -7.08 10.72 -9.88
CA ALA A 23 -5.70 11.10 -10.16
C ALA A 23 -5.06 11.88 -9.00
N VAL A 24 -5.81 12.78 -8.36
CA VAL A 24 -5.36 13.51 -7.15
C VAL A 24 -5.11 12.54 -6.00
N GLU A 25 -6.02 11.59 -5.76
CA GLU A 25 -5.89 10.59 -4.69
C GLU A 25 -4.71 9.62 -4.92
N HIS A 26 -4.50 9.18 -6.16
CA HIS A 26 -3.31 8.43 -6.56
C HIS A 26 -2.02 9.24 -6.34
N GLY A 27 -2.08 10.56 -6.54
CA GLY A 27 -0.99 11.48 -6.20
C GLY A 27 -0.67 11.48 -4.71
N LYS A 28 -1.69 11.62 -3.84
CA LYS A 28 -1.52 11.62 -2.38
C LYS A 28 -0.91 10.32 -1.86
N SER A 29 -1.43 9.17 -2.29
CA SER A 29 -0.92 7.86 -1.87
C SER A 29 0.53 7.63 -2.32
N THR A 30 0.89 8.09 -3.53
CA THR A 30 2.27 8.04 -4.04
C THR A 30 3.22 8.92 -3.23
N LEU A 31 2.79 10.13 -2.85
CA LEU A 31 3.57 11.03 -2.00
C LEU A 31 3.80 10.41 -0.61
N PHE A 32 2.75 9.85 -0.01
CA PHE A 32 2.85 9.15 1.27
C PHE A 32 3.77 7.92 1.19
N PHE A 33 3.68 7.11 0.12
CA PHE A 33 4.60 5.99 -0.08
C PHE A 33 6.07 6.44 -0.16
N ARG A 34 6.34 7.56 -0.85
CA ARG A 34 7.68 8.15 -0.93
C ARG A 34 8.16 8.66 0.43
N GLU A 35 7.28 9.24 1.23
CA GLU A 35 7.56 9.65 2.62
C GLU A 35 8.02 8.44 3.44
N VAL A 36 7.22 7.37 3.47
CA VAL A 36 7.57 6.11 4.14
C VAL A 36 8.92 5.58 3.65
N CYS A 37 9.15 5.49 2.33
CA CYS A 37 10.40 4.94 1.79
C CYS A 37 11.67 5.70 2.21
N ARG A 38 11.55 7.00 2.52
CA ARG A 38 12.65 7.83 3.02
C ARG A 38 12.91 7.62 4.51
N THR A 39 11.90 7.23 5.30
CA THR A 39 12.06 6.97 6.74
C THR A 39 12.55 5.55 7.01
N LEU A 40 12.31 4.59 6.12
CA LEU A 40 12.72 3.18 6.31
C LEU A 40 14.20 2.94 6.65
N PRO A 41 15.20 3.64 6.05
CA PRO A 41 16.60 3.48 6.47
C PRO A 41 16.81 3.79 7.96
N TRP A 42 16.18 4.87 8.45
CA TRP A 42 16.22 5.23 9.87
C TRP A 42 15.54 4.17 10.73
N VAL A 43 14.39 3.65 10.30
CA VAL A 43 13.66 2.58 11.02
C VAL A 43 14.51 1.32 11.12
N VAL A 44 15.12 0.88 10.02
CA VAL A 44 15.98 -0.32 10.02
C VAL A 44 17.13 -0.19 11.02
N HIS A 45 17.78 0.97 11.04
CA HIS A 45 18.90 1.23 11.95
C HIS A 45 18.45 1.30 13.42
N ASN A 46 17.44 2.12 13.73
CA ASN A 46 17.01 2.36 15.12
C ASN A 46 16.38 1.13 15.77
N TYR A 47 15.67 0.32 14.99
CA TYR A 47 15.11 -0.95 15.46
C TYR A 47 16.07 -2.13 15.31
N LYS A 48 17.31 -1.90 14.86
CA LYS A 48 18.38 -2.89 14.64
C LYS A 48 17.96 -4.04 13.71
N LEU A 49 17.13 -3.78 12.71
CA LEU A 49 16.54 -4.80 11.82
C LEU A 49 17.51 -5.32 10.73
N GLU A 50 18.75 -4.83 10.72
CA GLU A 50 19.77 -5.10 9.70
C GLU A 50 20.09 -6.60 9.53
N GLU A 51 19.97 -7.38 10.62
CA GLU A 51 20.16 -8.84 10.61
C GLU A 51 19.00 -9.62 9.98
N LEU A 52 17.80 -9.02 9.94
CA LEU A 52 16.57 -9.69 9.52
C LEU A 52 16.10 -9.24 8.13
N THR A 53 16.42 -8.00 7.73
CA THR A 53 15.98 -7.46 6.45
C THR A 53 16.92 -6.36 5.95
N THR A 54 16.90 -6.16 4.64
CA THR A 54 17.53 -5.01 3.99
C THR A 54 16.50 -3.89 3.75
N VAL A 55 16.97 -2.64 3.66
CA VAL A 55 16.09 -1.50 3.30
C VAL A 55 15.34 -1.76 1.99
N SER A 56 15.98 -2.40 1.02
CA SER A 56 15.38 -2.75 -0.27
C SER A 56 14.24 -3.78 -0.13
N GLN A 57 14.44 -4.83 0.67
CA GLN A 57 13.39 -5.80 0.97
C GLN A 57 12.23 -5.15 1.73
N LEU A 58 12.52 -4.32 2.73
CA LEU A 58 11.49 -3.64 3.50
C LEU A 58 10.65 -2.69 2.63
N ARG A 59 11.29 -1.92 1.72
CA ARG A 59 10.58 -1.11 0.72
C ARG A 59 9.66 -1.96 -0.17
N ARG A 60 10.10 -3.16 -0.57
CA ARG A 60 9.29 -4.09 -1.36
C ARG A 60 8.08 -4.59 -0.57
N ASN A 61 8.27 -4.97 0.69
CA ASN A 61 7.20 -5.44 1.57
C ASN A 61 6.15 -4.34 1.81
N VAL A 62 6.61 -3.10 2.05
CA VAL A 62 5.73 -1.94 2.17
C VAL A 62 4.97 -1.70 0.86
N ASN A 63 5.63 -1.75 -0.30
CA ASN A 63 4.94 -1.61 -1.59
C ASN A 63 3.84 -2.68 -1.80
N GLN A 64 4.07 -3.91 -1.35
CA GLN A 64 3.04 -4.96 -1.38
C GLN A 64 1.84 -4.62 -0.49
N LEU A 65 2.06 -4.00 0.68
CA LEU A 65 0.96 -3.52 1.53
C LEU A 65 0.13 -2.44 0.85
N PHE A 66 0.76 -1.49 0.16
CA PHE A 66 0.04 -0.47 -0.61
C PHE A 66 -0.80 -1.11 -1.73
N ARG A 67 -0.24 -2.11 -2.43
CA ARG A 67 -0.94 -2.82 -3.51
C ARG A 67 -2.13 -3.66 -3.03
N ARG A 68 -2.14 -4.14 -1.79
CA ARG A 68 -3.30 -4.87 -1.23
C ARG A 68 -4.57 -4.03 -1.19
N PHE A 69 -4.44 -2.70 -1.19
CA PHE A 69 -5.57 -1.77 -1.16
C PHE A 69 -5.75 -1.03 -2.50
N GLU A 70 -5.12 -1.48 -3.58
CA GLU A 70 -5.17 -0.84 -4.90
C GLU A 70 -6.60 -0.79 -5.48
N GLU A 71 -7.45 -1.75 -5.12
CA GLU A 71 -8.84 -1.82 -5.58
C GLU A 71 -9.75 -0.78 -4.91
N VAL A 72 -9.31 -0.13 -3.83
CA VAL A 72 -10.08 0.88 -3.10
C VAL A 72 -10.05 2.21 -3.86
N LYS A 73 -11.16 2.56 -4.52
CA LYS A 73 -11.27 3.76 -5.36
C LYS A 73 -12.07 4.91 -4.75
N THR A 74 -12.74 4.66 -3.63
CA THR A 74 -13.57 5.67 -2.95
C THR A 74 -12.66 6.70 -2.26
N PRO A 75 -12.77 8.00 -2.58
CA PRO A 75 -11.81 9.00 -2.13
C PRO A 75 -11.74 9.10 -0.59
N GLU A 76 -12.88 9.03 0.09
CA GLU A 76 -12.94 9.07 1.55
C GLU A 76 -12.24 7.86 2.19
N ALA A 77 -12.32 6.70 1.55
CA ALA A 77 -11.64 5.50 1.99
C ALA A 77 -10.12 5.59 1.77
N VAL A 78 -9.68 6.21 0.67
CA VAL A 78 -8.26 6.46 0.40
C VAL A 78 -7.67 7.42 1.42
N ASP A 79 -8.36 8.53 1.69
CA ASP A 79 -7.94 9.50 2.71
C ASP A 79 -7.86 8.85 4.10
N LEU A 80 -8.82 8.01 4.48
CA LEU A 80 -8.79 7.27 5.74
C LEU A 80 -7.65 6.24 5.81
N LEU A 81 -7.32 5.57 4.71
CA LEU A 81 -6.19 4.63 4.63
C LEU A 81 -4.85 5.38 4.78
N ILE A 82 -4.71 6.54 4.14
CA ILE A 82 -3.54 7.39 4.28
C ILE A 82 -3.41 7.87 5.74
N TYR A 83 -4.52 8.30 6.35
CA TYR A 83 -4.54 8.71 7.76
C TYR A 83 -4.06 7.57 8.68
N LYS A 84 -4.63 6.37 8.55
CA LYS A 84 -4.19 5.19 9.33
C LYS A 84 -2.72 4.85 9.10
N GLY A 85 -2.24 4.98 7.87
CA GLY A 85 -0.84 4.78 7.53
C GLY A 85 0.08 5.79 8.21
N ARG A 86 -0.32 7.06 8.24
CA ARG A 86 0.44 8.15 8.88
C ARG A 86 0.52 7.96 10.40
N GLU A 87 -0.60 7.64 11.04
CA GLU A 87 -0.63 7.33 12.48
C GLU A 87 0.31 6.16 12.82
N GLU A 88 0.27 5.08 12.04
CA GLU A 88 1.16 3.93 12.25
C GLU A 88 2.64 4.31 12.04
N LEU A 89 2.94 5.12 11.02
CA LEU A 89 4.30 5.61 10.78
C LEU A 89 4.79 6.48 11.94
N GLU A 90 3.97 7.39 12.44
CA GLU A 90 4.29 8.25 13.57
C GLU A 90 4.56 7.43 14.84
N MET A 91 3.72 6.42 15.12
CA MET A 91 3.93 5.51 16.25
C MET A 91 5.26 4.72 16.16
N ILE A 92 5.73 4.43 14.95
CA ILE A 92 7.04 3.79 14.73
C ILE A 92 8.18 4.81 14.89
N ILE A 93 8.03 6.02 14.34
CA ILE A 93 9.06 7.08 14.44
C ILE A 93 9.25 7.52 15.90
N MET A 94 8.16 7.68 16.64
CA MET A 94 8.19 8.00 18.08
C MET A 94 8.58 6.81 18.96
N GLN A 95 8.90 5.66 18.37
CA GLN A 95 9.30 4.45 19.09
C GLN A 95 8.24 3.91 20.08
N HIS A 96 6.96 4.25 19.88
CA HIS A 96 5.85 3.68 20.64
C HIS A 96 5.56 2.23 20.26
N LYS A 97 5.95 1.81 19.05
CA LYS A 97 5.94 0.40 18.62
C LYS A 97 7.26 -0.26 18.99
N GLN A 98 7.18 -1.52 19.41
CA GLN A 98 8.33 -2.35 19.75
C GLN A 98 8.89 -3.08 18.53
N ARG A 99 10.16 -3.51 18.60
CA ARG A 99 10.84 -4.24 17.51
C ARG A 99 10.05 -5.45 16.99
N HIS A 100 9.46 -6.25 17.89
CA HIS A 100 8.70 -7.44 17.51
C HIS A 100 7.51 -7.09 16.60
N HIS A 101 6.82 -5.97 16.86
CA HIS A 101 5.73 -5.49 16.00
C HIS A 101 6.20 -5.26 14.56
N LEU A 102 7.39 -4.69 14.40
CA LEU A 102 7.95 -4.45 13.07
C LEU A 102 8.33 -5.75 12.37
N ILE A 103 8.88 -6.69 13.13
CA ILE A 103 9.27 -8.01 12.61
C ILE A 103 8.04 -8.75 12.11
N ASP A 104 7.02 -8.92 12.95
CA ASP A 104 5.84 -9.71 12.63
C ASP A 104 5.05 -9.10 11.46
N LYS A 105 4.95 -7.77 11.42
CA LYS A 105 4.07 -7.07 10.49
C LYS A 105 4.73 -6.69 9.17
N TYR A 106 6.01 -6.31 9.19
CA TYR A 106 6.70 -5.72 8.03
C TYR A 106 7.86 -6.54 7.48
N VAL A 107 8.58 -7.25 8.36
CA VAL A 107 9.72 -8.09 7.94
C VAL A 107 9.24 -9.48 7.53
N GLY A 108 8.39 -10.10 8.35
CA GLY A 108 7.81 -11.42 8.13
C GLY A 108 6.72 -11.48 7.07
N LEU A 109 6.42 -10.35 6.40
CA LEU A 109 5.66 -10.36 5.15
C LEU A 109 6.44 -11.23 4.16
N PRO A 110 5.93 -12.41 3.78
CA PRO A 110 6.62 -13.25 2.84
C PRO A 110 6.52 -12.55 1.48
N ALA A 111 7.58 -11.81 1.09
CA ALA A 111 7.77 -11.36 -0.28
C ALA A 111 7.76 -12.55 -1.27
N THR A 112 7.94 -13.75 -0.71
CA THR A 112 7.73 -15.06 -1.31
C THR A 112 6.85 -15.85 -0.34
N THR A 113 5.52 -15.70 -0.35
CA THR A 113 4.73 -16.89 -0.05
C THR A 113 5.06 -17.81 -1.21
N GLU A 114 6.01 -18.72 -1.00
CA GLU A 114 5.99 -20.00 -1.70
C GLU A 114 4.51 -20.41 -1.72
N PRO A 115 3.91 -20.64 -2.91
CA PRO A 115 2.53 -21.07 -2.95
C PRO A 115 2.44 -22.27 -2.02
N LYS A 116 1.66 -22.13 -0.93
CA LYS A 116 1.38 -23.24 0.00
C LYS A 116 1.12 -24.45 -0.90
N PRO A 117 1.92 -25.53 -0.81
CA PRO A 117 1.89 -26.59 -1.80
C PRO A 117 0.44 -26.97 -1.99
N LYS A 118 -0.10 -26.78 -3.21
CA LYS A 118 -1.47 -27.19 -3.52
C LYS A 118 -1.55 -28.64 -3.06
N PRO A 119 -2.43 -28.98 -2.11
CA PRO A 119 -2.53 -30.35 -1.66
C PRO A 119 -2.88 -31.16 -2.91
N GLY A 120 -1.96 -32.01 -3.37
CA GLY A 120 -2.15 -32.76 -4.62
C GLY A 120 -3.47 -33.52 -4.56
N ASN A 121 -4.27 -33.53 -5.64
CA ASN A 121 -5.59 -34.20 -5.82
C ASN A 121 -6.61 -34.15 -4.66
N LEU A 122 -6.33 -33.45 -3.57
CA LEU A 122 -7.14 -33.37 -2.37
C LEU A 122 -8.04 -32.15 -2.48
N SER A 123 -9.31 -32.31 -2.14
CA SER A 123 -10.23 -31.17 -2.13
C SER A 123 -9.78 -30.15 -1.07
N PRO A 124 -10.02 -28.84 -1.31
CA PRO A 124 -9.68 -27.79 -0.35
C PRO A 124 -10.28 -28.05 1.04
N PHE A 125 -11.47 -28.66 1.08
CA PHE A 125 -12.14 -29.08 2.31
C PHE A 125 -11.36 -30.19 3.04
N LEU A 126 -10.95 -31.24 2.34
CA LEU A 126 -10.27 -32.39 2.93
C LEU A 126 -8.88 -32.03 3.44
N ALA A 127 -8.17 -31.14 2.75
CA ALA A 127 -6.90 -30.60 3.21
C ALA A 127 -7.05 -29.76 4.49
N GLN A 128 -8.11 -28.95 4.60
CA GLN A 128 -8.38 -28.15 5.80
C GLN A 128 -8.79 -29.03 6.99
N PHE A 129 -9.53 -30.12 6.74
CA PHE A 129 -9.96 -31.08 7.76
C PHE A 129 -8.78 -31.78 8.45
N TYR A 130 -7.74 -32.17 7.70
CA TYR A 130 -6.54 -32.79 8.29
C TYR A 130 -5.66 -31.81 9.08
N LEU A 131 -5.79 -30.50 8.86
CA LEU A 131 -5.04 -29.47 9.56
C LEU A 131 -5.70 -29.01 10.86
N SER A 132 -6.98 -29.35 11.09
CA SER A 132 -7.78 -28.83 12.20
C SER A 132 -7.86 -29.75 13.43
N ASN A 133 -6.96 -30.74 13.57
CA ASN A 133 -6.83 -31.57 14.77
C ASN A 133 -5.79 -31.00 15.73
#